data_AF-H0ERN3-F1
#
_entry.id   AF-H0ERN3-F1
#
_cell.length_a   1.000
_cell.length_b   1.000
_cell.length_c   1.000
_cell.angle_alpha   90.00
_cell.angle_beta   90.00
_cell.angle_gamma   90.00
#
_symmetry.space_group_name_H-M   'P 1'
#
loop_
_entity.id
_entity.type
_entity.pdbx_description
1 polymer ?
#
loop_
_entity_poly.entity_id
_entity_poly.type
_entity_poly.pdbx_seq_one_letter_code
_entity_poly.pdbx_strand_id
1 'polypeptide(L)'
;MDIIEFSYATKAYRRAKFIKTGLLPVTGFAAAPFAAYMDRVTWAPGMPLRERWVREDERAAIDKISGAWGFRELWRRGEEEGEEWEAIREWAGLKGMILDRTELMEGME
;
A
#
# COMPACT_ATOMS: atom_id res chain seq x y z
N MET A 1 -23.30 -17.74 -42.33
CA MET A 1 -23.51 -16.72 -41.29
C MET A 1 -24.17 -17.43 -40.13
N ASP A 2 -23.38 -17.82 -39.14
CA ASP A 2 -23.76 -18.77 -38.09
C ASP A 2 -24.44 -18.06 -36.92
N ILE A 3 -25.29 -18.78 -36.17
CA ILE A 3 -26.02 -18.23 -35.00
C ILE A 3 -25.06 -17.69 -33.92
N ILE A 4 -23.82 -18.18 -33.93
CA ILE A 4 -22.74 -17.74 -33.06
C ILE A 4 -22.41 -16.26 -33.33
N GLU A 5 -22.33 -15.80 -34.58
CA GLU A 5 -21.97 -14.41 -34.91
C GLU A 5 -23.01 -13.39 -34.41
N PHE A 6 -24.30 -13.77 -34.42
CA PHE A 6 -25.39 -12.91 -33.96
C PHE A 6 -25.39 -12.72 -32.42
N SER A 7 -24.89 -13.71 -31.68
CA SER A 7 -24.80 -13.68 -30.21
C SER A 7 -23.68 -12.75 -29.70
N TYR A 8 -22.61 -12.55 -30.48
CA TYR A 8 -21.51 -11.65 -30.13
C TYR A 8 -21.79 -10.18 -30.54
N ALA A 9 -22.67 -9.95 -31.51
CA ALA A 9 -23.01 -8.62 -32.01
C ALA A 9 -24.02 -7.86 -31.13
N THR A 10 -24.70 -8.54 -30.21
CA THR A 10 -25.77 -7.98 -29.37
C THR A 10 -25.21 -6.90 -28.43
N LYS A 11 -25.88 -5.75 -28.32
CA LYS A 11 -25.45 -4.63 -27.44
C LYS A 11 -25.24 -5.09 -25.98
N ALA A 12 -26.02 -6.07 -25.53
CA ALA A 12 -25.91 -6.67 -24.20
C ALA A 12 -24.56 -7.40 -23.98
N TYR A 13 -24.10 -8.17 -24.96
CA TYR A 13 -22.83 -8.89 -24.90
C TYR A 13 -21.63 -7.92 -24.83
N ARG A 14 -21.65 -6.85 -25.64
CA ARG A 14 -20.62 -5.80 -25.59
C ARG A 14 -20.57 -5.10 -24.23
N ARG A 15 -21.72 -4.75 -23.64
CA ARG A 15 -21.79 -4.17 -22.28
C ARG A 15 -21.25 -5.12 -21.22
N ALA A 16 -21.63 -6.39 -21.26
CA ALA A 16 -21.14 -7.40 -20.32
C ALA A 16 -19.62 -7.63 -20.44
N LYS A 17 -19.07 -7.58 -21.67
CA LYS A 17 -17.62 -7.67 -21.90
C LYS A 17 -16.88 -6.45 -21.33
N PHE A 18 -17.39 -5.24 -21.52
CA PHE A 18 -16.80 -4.04 -20.91
C PHE A 18 -16.88 -4.06 -19.38
N ILE A 19 -17.98 -4.54 -18.80
CA ILE A 19 -18.11 -4.67 -17.35
C ILE A 19 -17.10 -5.71 -16.83
N LYS A 20 -17.04 -6.91 -17.41
CA LYS A 20 -16.11 -7.96 -16.95
C LYS A 20 -14.64 -7.60 -17.16
N THR A 21 -14.31 -6.97 -18.29
CA THR A 21 -12.92 -6.59 -18.62
C THR A 21 -12.50 -5.29 -17.92
N GLY A 22 -13.41 -4.36 -17.66
CA GLY A 22 -13.12 -3.07 -17.04
C GLY A 22 -13.18 -3.08 -15.52
N LEU A 23 -14.01 -3.93 -14.90
CA LEU A 23 -14.21 -3.94 -13.45
C LEU A 23 -12.94 -4.32 -12.69
N LEU A 24 -12.19 -5.32 -13.18
CA LEU A 24 -10.95 -5.77 -12.53
C LEU A 24 -9.85 -4.69 -12.53
N PRO A 25 -9.45 -4.08 -13.66
CA PRO A 25 -8.43 -3.04 -13.65
C PRO A 25 -8.87 -1.78 -12.92
N VAL A 26 -10.14 -1.38 -13.01
CA VAL A 26 -10.66 -0.20 -12.27
C VAL A 26 -10.61 -0.43 -10.77
N THR A 27 -11.06 -1.60 -10.31
CA THR A 27 -11.00 -1.95 -8.89
C THR A 27 -9.55 -2.02 -8.39
N GLY A 28 -8.65 -2.65 -9.16
CA GLY A 28 -7.23 -2.71 -8.82
C GLY A 28 -6.58 -1.32 -8.72
N PHE A 29 -6.85 -0.44 -9.68
CA PHE A 29 -6.34 0.93 -9.66
C PHE A 29 -6.88 1.75 -8.49
N ALA A 30 -8.17 1.57 -8.16
CA ALA A 30 -8.77 2.25 -7.01
C ALA A 30 -8.25 1.71 -5.66
N ALA A 31 -7.92 0.43 -5.57
CA ALA A 31 -7.43 -0.19 -4.34
C ALA A 31 -5.94 0.02 -4.08
N ALA A 32 -5.13 0.21 -5.13
CA ALA A 32 -3.68 0.34 -5.02
C ALA A 32 -3.22 1.46 -4.06
N PRO A 33 -3.80 2.67 -4.06
CA PRO A 33 -3.43 3.72 -3.10
C PRO A 33 -3.73 3.33 -1.64
N PHE A 34 -4.80 2.58 -1.40
CA PHE A 34 -5.14 2.12 -0.05
C PHE A 34 -4.20 1.02 0.42
N ALA A 35 -3.77 0.13 -0.48
CA ALA A 35 -2.77 -0.89 -0.18
C ALA A 35 -1.39 -0.28 0.10
N ALA A 36 -1.04 0.81 -0.58
CA ALA A 36 0.24 1.51 -0.40
C ALA A 36 0.20 2.59 0.70
N TYR A 37 -0.92 2.73 1.42
CA TYR A 37 -1.11 3.84 2.36
C TYR A 37 -0.19 3.75 3.58
N MET A 38 0.20 2.54 3.99
CA MET A 38 1.11 2.26 5.11
C MET A 38 2.18 1.28 4.67
N ASP A 39 2.99 1.68 3.68
CA ASP A 39 3.99 0.81 3.05
C ASP A 39 5.12 0.42 4.02
N ARG A 40 5.59 1.37 4.84
CA ARG A 40 6.68 1.13 5.79
C ARG A 40 6.35 1.51 7.22
N VAL A 41 5.67 2.63 7.41
CA VAL A 41 5.40 3.19 8.73
C VAL A 41 3.96 2.90 9.15
N THR A 42 3.85 2.14 10.23
CA THR A 42 2.58 1.74 10.84
C THR A 42 2.39 2.33 12.22
N TRP A 43 1.16 2.45 12.70
CA TRP A 43 0.89 2.87 14.08
C TRP A 43 1.17 1.74 15.06
N ALA A 44 1.79 2.06 16.20
CA ALA A 44 1.98 1.10 17.28
C ALA A 44 0.64 0.58 17.82
N PRO A 45 0.56 -0.70 18.23
CA PRO A 45 -0.64 -1.23 18.85
C PRO A 45 -0.98 -0.44 20.12
N GLY A 46 -2.27 -0.20 20.34
CA GLY A 46 -2.75 0.58 21.49
C GLY A 46 -2.87 2.10 21.28
N MET A 47 -2.39 2.67 20.17
CA MET A 47 -2.57 4.10 19.95
C MET A 47 -4.06 4.49 19.72
N PRO A 48 -4.61 5.52 20.39
CA PRO A 48 -5.98 5.98 20.19
C PRO A 48 -6.27 6.45 18.76
N LEU A 49 -7.44 6.11 18.21
CA LEU A 49 -7.85 6.48 16.84
C LEU A 49 -7.85 7.99 16.59
N ARG A 50 -8.27 8.78 17.59
CA ARG A 50 -8.25 10.25 17.52
C ARG A 50 -6.86 10.79 17.23
N GLU A 51 -5.85 10.25 17.90
CA GLU A 51 -4.48 10.72 17.74
C GLU A 51 -3.89 10.32 16.39
N ARG A 52 -4.21 9.10 15.93
CA ARG A 52 -3.86 8.65 14.58
C ARG A 52 -4.41 9.60 13.54
N TRP A 53 -5.68 9.96 13.65
CA TRP A 53 -6.33 10.84 12.69
C TRP A 53 -5.70 12.24 12.65
N VAL A 54 -5.43 12.83 13.81
CA VAL A 54 -4.81 14.17 13.88
C VAL A 54 -3.36 14.16 13.37
N ARG A 55 -2.63 13.05 13.57
CA ARG A 55 -1.21 12.91 13.20
C ARG A 55 -1.00 12.10 11.93
N GLU A 56 -2.04 11.92 11.13
CA GLU A 56 -1.99 11.07 9.96
C GLU A 56 -1.09 11.66 8.86
N ASP A 57 -1.14 12.98 8.69
CA ASP A 57 -0.24 13.70 7.77
C ASP A 57 1.23 13.55 8.17
N GLU A 58 1.51 13.55 9.47
CA GLU A 58 2.85 13.33 10.04
C GLU A 58 3.33 11.90 9.74
N ARG A 59 2.47 10.90 9.94
CA ARG A 59 2.75 9.50 9.59
C ARG A 59 2.99 9.32 8.09
N ALA A 60 2.17 9.93 7.24
CA ALA A 60 2.33 9.86 5.79
C ALA A 60 3.63 10.52 5.30
N ALA A 61 4.04 11.63 5.93
CA ALA A 61 5.31 12.28 5.63
C ALA A 61 6.51 11.39 5.97
N ILE A 62 6.52 10.77 7.16
CA ILE A 62 7.63 9.88 7.55
C ILE A 62 7.67 8.59 6.73
N ASP A 63 6.52 8.06 6.34
CA ASP A 63 6.43 6.90 5.44
C ASP A 63 7.10 7.21 4.08
N LYS A 64 6.84 8.40 3.54
CA LYS A 64 7.47 8.88 2.30
C LYS A 64 8.97 9.11 2.46
N ILE A 65 9.42 9.69 3.58
CA ILE A 65 10.85 9.90 3.88
C ILE A 65 11.55 8.54 3.97
N SER A 66 10.96 7.59 4.69
CA SER A 66 11.50 6.23 4.86
C SER A 66 11.59 5.51 3.52
N GLY A 67 10.57 5.64 2.65
CA GLY A 67 10.60 5.07 1.31
C GLY A 67 11.62 5.73 0.37
N ALA A 68 11.98 7.01 0.60
CA ALA A 68 12.98 7.72 -0.18
C ALA A 68 14.42 7.44 0.29
N TRP A 69 14.62 7.21 1.59
CA TRP A 69 15.93 6.94 2.19
C TRP A 69 16.31 5.46 2.15
N GLY A 70 15.33 4.57 2.40
CA GLY A 70 15.52 3.13 2.46
C GLY A 70 15.65 2.45 1.11
N PHE A 71 15.94 1.14 1.11
CA PHE A 71 16.08 0.34 -0.10
C PHE A 71 14.74 0.15 -0.80
N ARG A 72 14.67 0.41 -2.11
CA ARG A 72 13.42 0.19 -2.87
C ARG A 72 13.04 -1.29 -2.96
N GLU A 73 14.05 -2.16 -2.91
CA GLU A 73 13.90 -3.60 -3.01
C GLU A 73 13.30 -4.17 -1.72
N LEU A 74 12.12 -4.82 -1.83
CA LEU A 74 11.40 -5.39 -0.68
C LEU A 74 12.27 -6.38 0.13
N TRP A 75 13.06 -7.21 -0.55
CA TRP A 75 13.92 -8.22 0.06
C TRP A 75 15.17 -7.66 0.76
N ARG A 76 15.45 -6.36 0.62
CA ARG A 76 16.55 -5.67 1.33
C ARG A 76 16.05 -4.76 2.45
N ARG A 77 14.74 -4.55 2.55
CA ARG A 77 14.15 -3.78 3.65
C ARG A 77 14.53 -4.46 4.97
N GLY A 78 14.99 -3.68 5.95
CA GLY A 78 15.50 -4.20 7.22
C GLY A 78 17.01 -4.41 7.28
N GLU A 79 17.72 -4.41 6.15
CA GLU A 79 19.20 -4.32 6.10
C GLU A 79 19.70 -2.86 6.09
N GLU A 80 18.79 -1.89 6.23
CA GLU A 80 19.11 -0.47 6.22
C GLU A 80 19.87 -0.08 7.49
N GLU A 81 21.10 0.40 7.32
CA GLU A 81 21.98 0.87 8.38
C GLU A 81 22.42 2.31 8.09
N GLY A 82 22.59 3.11 9.14
CA GLY A 82 23.11 4.48 9.05
C GLY A 82 22.55 5.40 10.12
N GLU A 83 23.28 6.46 10.45
CA GLU A 83 22.87 7.45 11.45
C GLU A 83 21.49 8.07 11.13
N GLU A 84 21.27 8.39 9.85
CA GLU A 84 20.02 8.99 9.37
C GLU A 84 18.85 8.01 9.44
N TRP A 85 19.11 6.72 9.17
CA TRP A 85 18.10 5.67 9.24
C TRP A 85 17.69 5.37 10.68
N GLU A 86 18.67 5.29 11.59
CA GLU A 86 18.42 5.15 13.02
C GLU A 86 17.68 6.37 13.58
N ALA A 87 17.99 7.58 13.13
CA ALA A 87 17.25 8.78 13.51
C ALA A 87 15.78 8.73 13.07
N ILE A 88 15.48 8.23 11.87
CA ILE A 88 14.11 8.02 11.38
C ILE A 88 13.39 6.99 12.27
N ARG A 89 14.04 5.87 12.59
CA ARG A 89 13.49 4.80 13.43
C ARG A 89 13.21 5.29 14.86
N GLU A 90 14.16 6.00 15.45
CA GLU A 90 14.02 6.60 16.79
C GLU A 90 12.87 7.61 16.81
N TRP A 91 12.86 8.54 15.85
CA TRP A 91 11.82 9.56 15.76
C TRP A 91 10.42 8.94 15.60
N ALA A 92 10.29 7.93 14.73
CA ALA A 92 9.05 7.18 14.56
C ALA A 92 8.63 6.50 15.87
N GLY A 93 9.56 5.82 16.54
CA GLY A 93 9.34 5.16 17.83
C GLY A 93 8.85 6.11 18.93
N LEU A 94 9.48 7.28 19.05
CA LEU A 94 9.08 8.34 20.01
C LEU A 94 7.64 8.83 19.79
N LYS A 95 7.13 8.73 18.55
CA LYS A 95 5.77 9.15 18.17
C LYS A 95 4.74 8.02 18.24
N GLY A 96 5.13 6.84 18.68
CA GLY A 96 4.27 5.65 18.68
C GLY A 96 4.02 5.11 17.27
N MET A 97 4.94 5.35 16.35
CA MET A 97 4.96 4.74 15.03
C MET A 97 6.00 3.62 15.01
N ILE A 98 5.77 2.62 14.17
CA ILE A 98 6.65 1.48 13.95
C ILE A 98 7.08 1.54 12.49
N LEU A 99 8.37 1.82 12.28
CA LEU A 99 9.04 1.67 10.99
C LEU A 99 9.32 0.18 10.75
N ASP A 100 8.90 -0.32 9.59
CA ASP A 100 9.16 -1.68 9.12
C ASP A 100 8.80 -2.75 10.16
N ARG A 101 7.48 -2.95 10.36
CA ARG A 101 6.97 -3.97 11.27
C ARG A 101 7.40 -5.36 10.79
N THR A 102 8.19 -6.05 11.62
CA THR A 102 8.78 -7.36 11.33
C THR A 102 7.75 -8.41 10.89
N GLU A 103 6.56 -8.42 11.49
CA GLU A 103 5.45 -9.33 11.14
C GLU A 103 4.93 -9.15 9.71
N LEU A 104 5.21 -7.99 9.09
CA LEU A 104 4.79 -7.66 7.73
C LEU A 104 5.94 -7.76 6.72
N MET A 105 7.14 -8.12 7.16
CA MET A 105 8.32 -8.26 6.29
C MET A 105 8.35 -9.65 5.64
N GLU A 106 8.55 -9.68 4.33
CA GLU A 106 8.64 -10.91 3.55
C GLU A 106 9.88 -11.72 3.99
N GLY A 107 9.66 -12.95 4.48
CA GLY A 107 10.74 -13.86 4.90
C GLY A 107 11.02 -13.96 6.41
N MET A 108 10.17 -13.39 7.27
CA MET A 108 10.24 -13.54 8.74
C MET A 108 9.14 -14.46 9.33
N GLU A 109 9.01 -15.70 8.82
CA GLU A 109 8.27 -16.81 9.48
C GLU A 109 9.23 -17.86 10.04
#